data_AF-A0A963BYA3-F1
#
_entry.id   AF-A0A963BYA3-F1
#
_cell.length_a   1.000
_cell.length_b   1.000
_cell.length_c   1.000
_cell.angle_alpha   90.00
_cell.angle_beta   90.00
_cell.angle_gamma   90.00
#
_symmetry.space_group_name_H-M   'P 1'
#
loop_
_entity.id
_entity.type
_entity.pdbx_description
1 polymer ?
#
loop_
_entity_poly.entity_id
_entity_poly.type
_entity_poly.pdbx_seq_one_letter_code
_entity_poly.pdbx_strand_id
1 'polypeptide(L)'
;MRFVIPLILLVVSLAAPAEQTPSLVFEGCTDARGGPIPAVAEPSQAAFVETRQGSAGAELHYNADALPRRKDLTRAFLFAQACARHNLGLAPTGLSVSEARKADCWGLSTLMRSQLVADESGVAAIQADLDLSADEWARLPGPARAFNLGACYREAIRLPSSAPPSGNQRDLNACLHGCGDRLFRCQGGALSASGACMQQFETCEAACGR
;
A
#
# COMPACT_ATOMS: atom_id res chain seq x y z
N MET A 1 -76.17 7.18 21.11
CA MET A 1 -75.43 6.37 20.11
C MET A 1 -73.95 6.72 20.23
N ARG A 2 -73.10 5.78 20.64
CA ARG A 2 -71.64 5.94 20.78
C ARG A 2 -70.98 5.25 19.58
N PHE A 3 -70.32 5.99 18.71
CA PHE A 3 -69.49 5.44 17.63
C PHE A 3 -68.08 5.20 18.16
N VAL A 4 -67.63 3.94 18.10
CA VAL A 4 -66.26 3.53 18.40
C VAL A 4 -65.53 3.39 17.06
N ILE A 5 -64.52 4.22 16.82
CA ILE A 5 -63.66 4.14 15.63
C ILE A 5 -62.44 3.29 15.98
N PRO A 6 -62.16 2.18 15.27
CA PRO A 6 -60.98 1.37 15.54
C PRO A 6 -59.74 2.02 14.91
N LEU A 7 -58.70 2.17 15.72
CA LEU A 7 -57.39 2.66 15.31
C LEU A 7 -56.62 1.51 14.64
N ILE A 8 -56.50 1.55 13.31
CA ILE A 8 -55.67 0.63 12.51
C ILE A 8 -54.21 1.08 12.65
N LEU A 9 -53.42 0.30 13.39
CA LEU A 9 -51.97 0.47 13.51
C LEU A 9 -51.28 -0.08 12.24
N LEU A 10 -50.87 0.83 11.36
CA LEU A 10 -50.06 0.56 10.19
C LEU A 10 -48.61 0.34 10.62
N VAL A 11 -48.16 -0.92 10.69
CA VAL A 11 -46.76 -1.28 10.95
C VAL A 11 -45.96 -1.06 9.67
N VAL A 12 -45.29 0.10 9.57
CA VAL A 12 -44.32 0.38 8.51
C VAL A 12 -43.00 -0.27 8.91
N SER A 13 -42.66 -1.38 8.27
CA SER A 13 -41.34 -2.02 8.40
C SER A 13 -40.29 -1.15 7.73
N LEU A 14 -39.51 -0.40 8.51
CA LEU A 14 -38.29 0.25 8.02
C LEU A 14 -37.24 -0.82 7.73
N ALA A 15 -37.17 -1.30 6.49
CA ALA A 15 -35.99 -2.00 6.00
C ALA A 15 -34.86 -0.98 5.88
N ALA A 16 -33.88 -1.04 6.78
CA ALA A 16 -32.68 -0.24 6.67
C ALA A 16 -31.91 -0.66 5.39
N PRO A 17 -31.42 0.29 4.57
CA PRO A 17 -30.55 -0.05 3.45
C PRO A 17 -29.28 -0.72 3.99
N ALA A 18 -28.92 -1.86 3.41
CA ALA A 18 -27.64 -2.50 3.68
C ALA A 18 -26.54 -1.58 3.15
N GLU A 19 -25.72 -1.02 4.04
CA GLU A 19 -24.50 -0.31 3.64
C GLU A 19 -23.54 -1.34 3.02
N GLN A 20 -23.38 -1.28 1.71
CA GLN A 20 -22.29 -1.98 1.04
C GLN A 20 -20.99 -1.29 1.49
N THR A 21 -20.27 -1.90 2.43
CA THR A 21 -18.92 -1.45 2.77
C THR A 21 -18.08 -1.58 1.50
N PRO A 22 -17.53 -0.49 0.96
CA PRO A 22 -16.73 -0.56 -0.25
C PRO A 22 -15.56 -1.53 -0.02
N SER A 23 -15.45 -2.54 -0.88
CA SER A 23 -14.37 -3.51 -0.80
C SER A 23 -13.05 -2.83 -1.17
N LEU A 24 -12.00 -3.11 -0.40
CA LEU A 24 -10.64 -2.70 -0.74
C LEU A 24 -10.24 -3.33 -2.08
N VAL A 25 -10.03 -2.49 -3.09
CA VAL A 25 -9.42 -2.89 -4.36
C VAL A 25 -7.93 -2.56 -4.30
N PHE A 26 -7.10 -3.52 -4.65
CA PHE A 26 -5.65 -3.32 -4.72
C PHE A 26 -5.24 -3.19 -6.19
N GLU A 27 -4.65 -2.07 -6.56
CA GLU A 27 -4.33 -1.77 -7.97
C GLU A 27 -2.94 -2.24 -8.40
N GLY A 28 -2.01 -2.38 -7.45
CA GLY A 28 -0.63 -2.78 -7.71
C GLY A 28 0.40 -1.87 -7.05
N CYS A 29 1.64 -1.96 -7.50
CA CYS A 29 2.75 -1.15 -7.03
C CYS A 29 3.88 -1.12 -8.06
N THR A 30 5.09 -0.74 -7.65
CA THR A 30 6.29 -0.72 -8.48
C THR A 30 7.37 -1.69 -7.97
N ASP A 31 8.30 -2.06 -8.83
CA ASP A 31 9.53 -2.76 -8.45
C ASP A 31 10.63 -1.77 -8.04
N ALA A 32 11.79 -2.29 -7.63
CA ALA A 32 12.96 -1.49 -7.25
C ALA A 32 13.54 -0.60 -8.37
N ARG A 33 13.11 -0.79 -9.62
CA ARG A 33 13.50 0.01 -10.79
C ARG A 33 12.37 0.98 -11.20
N GLY A 34 11.29 1.07 -10.43
CA GLY A 34 10.12 1.89 -10.75
C GLY A 34 9.19 1.26 -11.79
N GLY A 35 9.44 0.02 -12.24
CA GLY A 35 8.57 -0.68 -13.18
C GLY A 35 7.25 -1.12 -12.52
N PRO A 36 6.11 -1.09 -13.22
CA PRO A 36 4.83 -1.45 -12.63
C PRO A 36 4.74 -2.96 -12.32
N ILE A 37 4.13 -3.28 -11.19
CA ILE A 37 3.76 -4.61 -10.72
C ILE A 37 2.24 -4.60 -10.53
N PRO A 38 1.46 -5.06 -11.52
CA PRO A 38 0.01 -5.03 -11.45
C PRO A 38 -0.50 -5.99 -10.37
N ALA A 39 -1.62 -5.65 -9.76
CA ALA A 39 -2.36 -6.54 -8.88
C ALA A 39 -3.53 -7.18 -9.63
N VAL A 40 -3.72 -8.48 -9.42
CA VAL A 40 -4.77 -9.28 -10.03
C VAL A 40 -5.57 -9.95 -8.92
N ALA A 41 -6.88 -9.71 -8.89
CA ALA A 41 -7.75 -10.40 -7.96
C ALA A 41 -7.86 -11.88 -8.37
N GLU A 42 -7.54 -12.78 -7.44
CA GLU A 42 -7.59 -14.23 -7.60
C GLU A 42 -8.36 -14.82 -6.41
N PRO A 43 -9.71 -14.88 -6.46
CA PRO A 43 -10.50 -15.35 -5.32
C PRO A 43 -10.29 -16.82 -4.98
N SER A 44 -9.74 -17.61 -5.91
CA SER A 44 -9.60 -19.07 -5.75
C SER A 44 -8.33 -19.49 -5.01
N GLN A 45 -7.33 -18.61 -4.88
CA GLN A 45 -6.06 -18.97 -4.23
C GLN A 45 -6.19 -18.98 -2.69
N ALA A 46 -5.45 -19.86 -2.03
CA ALA A 46 -5.44 -19.92 -0.56
C ALA A 46 -4.63 -18.77 0.08
N ALA A 47 -3.58 -18.31 -0.61
CA ALA A 47 -2.71 -17.25 -0.12
C ALA A 47 -3.41 -15.87 -0.19
N PHE A 48 -3.11 -15.00 0.76
CA PHE A 48 -3.61 -13.63 0.73
C PHE A 48 -3.01 -12.84 -0.43
N VAL A 49 -1.69 -12.93 -0.60
CA VAL A 49 -0.96 -12.35 -1.73
C VAL A 49 0.15 -13.29 -2.15
N GLU A 50 0.26 -13.52 -3.45
CA GLU A 50 1.33 -14.30 -4.07
C GLU A 50 1.95 -13.48 -5.22
N THR A 51 3.26 -13.60 -5.40
CA THR A 51 3.92 -13.07 -6.60
C THR A 51 4.03 -14.17 -7.63
N ARG A 52 3.52 -13.92 -8.84
CA ARG A 52 3.64 -14.83 -9.97
C ARG A 52 4.38 -14.14 -11.12
N GLN A 53 5.01 -14.92 -11.99
CA GLN A 53 5.51 -14.39 -13.25
C GLN A 53 4.43 -14.46 -14.32
N GLY A 54 4.04 -13.29 -14.81
CA GLY A 54 3.17 -13.12 -15.97
C GLY A 54 3.97 -12.91 -17.26
N SER A 55 3.26 -12.62 -18.35
CA SER A 55 3.85 -12.39 -19.66
C SER A 55 4.63 -11.07 -19.76
N ALA A 56 4.25 -10.07 -18.97
CA ALA A 56 4.86 -8.74 -18.94
C ALA A 56 5.84 -8.52 -17.76
N GLY A 57 6.01 -9.52 -16.89
CA GLY A 57 6.82 -9.41 -15.67
C GLY A 57 6.09 -9.95 -14.45
N ALA A 58 6.55 -9.56 -13.27
CA ALA A 58 5.96 -10.03 -12.02
C ALA A 58 4.60 -9.37 -11.77
N GLU A 59 3.65 -10.15 -11.26
CA GLU A 59 2.29 -9.74 -10.91
C GLU A 59 1.99 -10.15 -9.46
N LEU A 60 1.15 -9.36 -8.78
CA LEU A 60 0.65 -9.68 -7.44
C LEU A 60 -0.76 -10.24 -7.52
N HIS A 61 -0.90 -11.54 -7.31
CA HIS A 61 -2.19 -12.21 -7.27
C HIS A 61 -2.71 -12.17 -5.83
N TYR A 62 -3.90 -11.63 -5.59
CA TYR A 62 -4.42 -11.45 -4.23
C TYR A 62 -5.81 -12.04 -4.04
N ASN A 63 -6.08 -12.57 -2.85
CA ASN A 63 -7.39 -13.00 -2.41
C ASN A 63 -7.82 -12.18 -1.19
N ALA A 64 -8.77 -11.26 -1.38
CA ALA A 64 -9.29 -10.40 -0.29
C ALA A 64 -9.96 -11.21 0.84
N ASP A 65 -10.49 -12.39 0.52
CA ASP A 65 -11.21 -13.26 1.45
C ASP A 65 -10.31 -14.29 2.15
N ALA A 66 -9.02 -14.36 1.79
CA ALA A 66 -8.09 -15.29 2.40
C ALA A 66 -7.81 -14.99 3.89
N LEU A 67 -8.10 -13.78 4.37
CA LEU A 67 -7.93 -13.39 5.77
C LEU A 67 -9.22 -12.77 6.32
N PRO A 68 -10.27 -13.58 6.52
CA PRO A 68 -11.61 -13.07 6.80
C PRO A 68 -11.73 -12.45 8.20
N ARG A 69 -10.85 -12.82 9.14
CA ARG A 69 -10.83 -12.28 10.50
C ARG A 69 -10.07 -10.95 10.61
N ARG A 70 -9.35 -10.55 9.56
CA ARG A 70 -8.53 -9.34 9.58
C ARG A 70 -9.34 -8.15 9.09
N LYS A 71 -9.13 -7.01 9.75
CA LYS A 71 -9.74 -5.75 9.35
C LYS A 71 -9.19 -5.29 8.01
N ASP A 72 -9.98 -4.47 7.32
CA ASP A 72 -9.61 -3.87 6.03
C ASP A 72 -8.25 -3.18 6.07
N LEU A 73 -8.02 -2.34 7.07
CA LEU A 73 -6.76 -1.62 7.22
C LEU A 73 -5.55 -2.57 7.41
N THR A 74 -5.74 -3.70 8.08
CA THR A 74 -4.71 -4.73 8.25
C THR A 74 -4.45 -5.48 6.96
N ARG A 75 -5.50 -5.80 6.18
CA ARG A 75 -5.35 -6.37 4.84
C ARG A 75 -4.60 -5.40 3.91
N ALA A 76 -4.90 -4.11 3.98
CA ALA A 76 -4.17 -3.09 3.24
C ALA A 76 -2.69 -3.02 3.65
N PHE A 77 -2.39 -3.11 4.95
CA PHE A 77 -1.01 -3.18 5.44
C PHE A 77 -0.27 -4.42 4.89
N LEU A 78 -0.90 -5.60 4.95
CA LEU A 78 -0.30 -6.84 4.47
C LEU A 78 -0.08 -6.81 2.94
N PHE A 79 -0.99 -6.19 2.19
CA PHE A 79 -0.80 -5.97 0.77
C PHE A 79 0.36 -5.00 0.50
N ALA A 80 0.42 -3.88 1.22
CA ALA A 80 1.51 -2.92 1.11
C ALA A 80 2.88 -3.51 1.48
N GLN A 81 2.93 -4.43 2.44
CA GLN A 81 4.12 -5.21 2.78
C GLN A 81 4.54 -6.13 1.62
N ALA A 82 3.60 -6.78 0.92
CA ALA A 82 3.93 -7.58 -0.27
C ALA A 82 4.53 -6.71 -1.37
N CYS A 83 3.97 -5.52 -1.60
CA CYS A 83 4.52 -4.52 -2.49
C CYS A 83 5.90 -3.99 -2.08
N ALA A 84 6.11 -3.80 -0.78
CA ALA A 84 7.41 -3.38 -0.25
C ALA A 84 8.53 -4.30 -0.68
N ARG A 85 8.27 -5.60 -0.78
CA ARG A 85 9.29 -6.59 -1.17
C ARG A 85 9.77 -6.36 -2.61
N HIS A 86 8.85 -6.04 -3.51
CA HIS A 86 9.17 -5.67 -4.89
C HIS A 86 9.93 -4.35 -4.96
N ASN A 87 9.43 -3.33 -4.27
CA ASN A 87 10.05 -2.00 -4.19
C ASN A 87 11.47 -2.06 -3.60
N LEU A 88 11.72 -2.94 -2.64
CA LEU A 88 13.02 -3.14 -2.00
C LEU A 88 13.93 -4.13 -2.75
N GLY A 89 13.45 -4.74 -3.85
CA GLY A 89 14.21 -5.74 -4.60
C GLY A 89 14.52 -7.01 -3.79
N LEU A 90 13.67 -7.35 -2.82
CA LEU A 90 13.83 -8.53 -1.98
C LEU A 90 13.46 -9.81 -2.74
N ALA A 91 14.07 -10.92 -2.34
CA ALA A 91 13.79 -12.21 -2.95
C ALA A 91 12.28 -12.58 -2.84
N PRO A 92 11.70 -13.28 -3.84
CA PRO A 92 10.30 -13.70 -3.80
C PRO A 92 10.04 -14.83 -2.79
N THR A 93 11.07 -15.60 -2.42
CA THR A 93 11.01 -16.67 -1.44
C THR A 93 12.26 -16.64 -0.54
N GLY A 94 12.18 -17.29 0.62
CA GLY A 94 13.34 -17.44 1.51
C GLY A 94 13.80 -16.16 2.22
N LEU A 95 12.91 -15.17 2.39
CA LEU A 95 13.26 -13.94 3.14
C LEU A 95 13.70 -14.28 4.56
N SER A 96 14.77 -13.62 4.99
CA SER A 96 15.11 -13.55 6.40
C SER A 96 14.07 -12.74 7.18
N VAL A 97 14.00 -12.96 8.49
CA VAL A 97 13.17 -12.15 9.39
C VAL A 97 13.54 -10.67 9.33
N SER A 98 14.81 -10.34 9.12
CA SER A 98 15.28 -8.95 9.00
C SER A 98 14.73 -8.27 7.75
N GLU A 99 14.78 -8.94 6.59
CA GLU A 99 14.21 -8.41 5.34
C GLU A 99 12.69 -8.27 5.43
N ALA A 100 12.03 -9.24 6.05
CA ALA A 100 10.59 -9.18 6.29
C ALA A 100 10.20 -7.99 7.18
N ARG A 101 11.02 -7.65 8.19
CA ARG A 101 10.84 -6.44 9.02
C ARG A 101 11.08 -5.14 8.24
N LYS A 102 12.03 -5.11 7.30
CA LYS A 102 12.19 -3.95 6.41
C LYS A 102 10.94 -3.73 5.57
N ALA A 103 10.38 -4.81 5.03
CA ALA A 103 9.12 -4.77 4.30
C ALA A 103 7.94 -4.32 5.18
N ASP A 104 7.91 -4.68 6.47
CA ASP A 104 6.89 -4.19 7.42
C ASP A 104 6.95 -2.67 7.57
N CYS A 105 8.13 -2.12 7.86
CA CYS A 105 8.26 -0.68 8.07
C CYS A 105 7.99 0.12 6.79
N TRP A 106 8.40 -0.39 5.64
CA TRP A 106 8.07 0.23 4.36
C TRP A 106 6.57 0.16 4.06
N GLY A 107 5.94 -1.00 4.29
CA GLY A 107 4.49 -1.19 4.14
C GLY A 107 3.69 -0.21 4.99
N LEU A 108 4.07 -0.05 6.26
CA LEU A 108 3.45 0.95 7.13
C LEU A 108 3.65 2.38 6.60
N SER A 109 4.86 2.72 6.18
CA SER A 109 5.19 4.05 5.64
C SER A 109 4.35 4.37 4.40
N THR A 110 4.02 3.36 3.59
CA THR A 110 3.14 3.51 2.43
C THR A 110 1.71 3.86 2.85
N LEU A 111 1.15 3.19 3.86
CA LEU A 111 -0.17 3.53 4.41
C LEU A 111 -0.20 4.95 5.01
N MET A 112 0.90 5.39 5.62
CA MET A 112 1.01 6.75 6.15
C MET A 112 1.06 7.79 5.03
N ARG A 113 1.84 7.55 3.97
CA ARG A 113 1.91 8.46 2.82
C ARG A 113 0.58 8.54 2.05
N SER A 114 -0.19 7.46 2.00
CA SER A 114 -1.53 7.44 1.40
C SER A 114 -2.63 7.95 2.35
N GLN A 115 -2.27 8.41 3.55
CA GLN A 115 -3.21 8.91 4.57
C GLN A 115 -4.24 7.87 5.06
N LEU A 116 -4.02 6.57 4.80
CA LEU A 116 -4.82 5.49 5.38
C LEU A 116 -4.52 5.28 6.87
N VAL A 117 -3.33 5.67 7.31
CA VAL A 117 -2.92 5.71 8.72
C VAL A 117 -2.40 7.09 9.04
N ALA A 118 -3.17 7.88 9.78
CA ALA A 118 -2.81 9.26 10.08
C ALA A 118 -1.88 9.41 11.30
N ASP A 119 -2.03 8.54 12.29
CA ASP A 119 -1.38 8.68 13.59
C ASP A 119 -1.10 7.33 14.25
N GLU A 120 -0.49 7.40 15.44
CA GLU A 120 -0.11 6.24 16.23
C GLU A 120 -1.30 5.36 16.63
N SER A 121 -2.52 5.90 16.73
CA SER A 121 -3.71 5.10 17.06
C SER A 121 -4.08 4.15 15.92
N GLY A 122 -3.97 4.61 14.66
CA GLY A 122 -4.13 3.76 13.48
C GLY A 122 -3.06 2.66 13.42
N VAL A 123 -1.82 3.00 13.77
CA VAL A 123 -0.72 2.02 13.88
C VAL A 123 -1.03 0.97 14.95
N ALA A 124 -1.47 1.40 16.13
CA ALA A 124 -1.83 0.52 17.24
C ALA A 124 -2.99 -0.42 16.87
N ALA A 125 -3.99 0.09 16.13
CA ALA A 125 -5.10 -0.71 15.65
C ALA A 125 -4.66 -1.83 14.69
N ILE A 126 -3.75 -1.55 13.76
CA ILE A 126 -3.16 -2.58 12.89
C ILE A 126 -2.33 -3.57 13.72
N GLN A 127 -1.47 -3.07 14.62
CA GLN A 127 -0.61 -3.90 15.46
C GLN A 127 -1.41 -4.90 16.31
N ALA A 128 -2.54 -4.47 16.89
CA ALA A 128 -3.42 -5.33 17.66
C ALA A 128 -4.15 -6.37 16.79
N ASP A 129 -4.45 -6.03 15.54
CA ASP A 129 -5.12 -6.91 14.58
C ASP A 129 -4.15 -7.88 13.86
N LEU A 130 -2.84 -7.80 14.14
CA LEU A 130 -1.81 -8.70 13.61
C LEU A 130 -1.49 -9.90 14.52
N ASP A 131 -2.37 -10.20 15.47
CA ASP A 131 -2.34 -11.47 16.20
C ASP A 131 -2.87 -12.61 15.30
N LEU A 132 -1.94 -13.21 14.55
CA LEU A 132 -2.21 -14.22 13.52
C LEU A 132 -2.02 -15.64 14.06
N SER A 133 -2.96 -16.53 13.75
CA SER A 133 -2.78 -17.97 13.99
C SER A 133 -1.75 -18.58 13.02
N ALA A 134 -1.31 -19.80 13.31
CA ALA A 134 -0.44 -20.55 12.41
C ALA A 134 -1.07 -20.72 11.00
N ASP A 135 -2.37 -20.98 10.93
CA ASP A 135 -3.10 -21.12 9.66
C ASP A 135 -3.18 -19.81 8.87
N GLU A 136 -3.28 -18.66 9.56
CA GLU A 136 -3.25 -17.36 8.89
C GLU A 136 -1.84 -17.01 8.41
N TRP A 137 -0.82 -17.35 9.20
CA TRP A 137 0.57 -17.23 8.78
C TRP A 137 0.88 -18.05 7.52
N ALA A 138 0.30 -19.25 7.38
CA ALA A 138 0.47 -20.08 6.20
C ALA A 138 -0.12 -19.45 4.92
N ARG A 139 -0.99 -18.44 5.04
CA ARG A 139 -1.57 -17.69 3.90
C ARG A 139 -0.75 -16.45 3.55
N LEU A 140 0.22 -16.08 4.37
CA LEU A 140 1.07 -14.92 4.16
C LEU A 140 2.43 -15.34 3.59
N PRO A 141 3.02 -14.51 2.72
CA PRO A 141 4.35 -14.79 2.24
C PRO A 141 5.42 -14.36 3.26
N GLY A 142 6.51 -15.14 3.32
CA GLY A 142 7.64 -14.87 4.21
C GLY A 142 7.52 -15.51 5.59
N PRO A 143 8.52 -15.33 6.46
CA PRO A 143 8.58 -16.02 7.74
C PRO A 143 7.61 -15.42 8.77
N ALA A 144 7.02 -16.31 9.58
CA ALA A 144 6.27 -15.92 10.78
C ALA A 144 7.17 -15.17 11.76
N ARG A 145 6.67 -14.07 12.31
CA ARG A 145 7.43 -13.17 13.20
C ARG A 145 6.52 -12.27 14.02
N ALA A 146 7.07 -11.68 15.08
CA ALA A 146 6.42 -10.57 15.76
C ALA A 146 6.56 -9.27 14.94
N PHE A 147 5.45 -8.54 14.80
CA PHE A 147 5.42 -7.20 14.24
C PHE A 147 5.76 -6.15 15.32
N ASN A 148 6.45 -5.08 14.93
CA ASN A 148 6.72 -3.93 15.79
C ASN A 148 6.49 -2.63 15.02
N LEU A 149 5.22 -2.39 14.66
CA LEU A 149 4.82 -1.25 13.85
C LEU A 149 5.00 0.07 14.60
N GLY A 150 4.93 0.08 15.93
CA GLY A 150 5.26 1.25 16.73
C GLY A 150 6.72 1.70 16.58
N ALA A 151 7.66 0.77 16.43
CA ALA A 151 9.05 1.12 16.11
C ALA A 151 9.18 1.69 14.70
N CYS A 152 8.53 1.06 13.71
CA CYS A 152 8.50 1.57 12.33
C CYS A 152 7.89 2.98 12.25
N TYR A 153 6.80 3.24 12.99
CA TYR A 153 6.16 4.56 13.04
C TYR A 153 7.11 5.63 13.57
N ARG A 154 7.79 5.37 14.69
CA ARG A 154 8.78 6.30 15.26
C ARG A 154 9.95 6.57 14.33
N GLU A 155 10.33 5.59 13.52
CA GLU A 155 11.35 5.77 12.47
C GLU A 155 10.82 6.60 11.30
N ALA A 156 9.59 6.36 10.87
CA ALA A 156 8.95 7.09 9.76
C ALA A 156 8.71 8.58 10.07
N ILE A 157 8.38 8.94 11.31
CA ILE A 157 8.18 10.34 11.72
C ILE A 157 9.48 11.03 12.17
N ARG A 158 10.60 10.29 12.26
CA ARG A 158 11.88 10.93 12.51
C ARG A 158 12.26 11.76 11.29
N LEU A 159 12.42 13.05 11.52
CA LEU A 159 13.00 13.94 10.52
C LEU A 159 14.35 13.37 10.06
N PRO A 160 14.66 13.43 8.76
CA PRO A 160 16.02 13.15 8.28
C PRO A 160 17.01 13.94 9.13
N SER A 161 18.17 13.34 9.41
CA SER A 161 19.24 14.00 10.15
C SER A 161 19.43 15.42 9.65
N SER A 162 19.55 16.39 10.56
CA SER A 162 19.87 17.78 10.24
C SER A 162 21.28 17.95 9.63
N ALA A 163 22.02 16.84 9.47
CA ALA A 163 23.23 16.79 8.68
C ALA A 163 22.92 17.27 7.25
N PRO A 164 23.64 18.30 6.76
CA PRO A 164 23.47 18.73 5.38
C PRO A 164 23.75 17.56 4.43
N PRO A 165 22.98 17.42 3.34
CA PRO A 165 23.24 16.40 2.34
C PRO A 165 24.70 16.48 1.88
N SER A 166 25.32 15.32 1.63
CA SER A 166 26.68 15.24 1.08
C SER A 166 26.76 16.03 -0.24
N GLY A 167 27.97 16.42 -0.66
CA GLY A 167 28.17 17.08 -1.96
C GLY A 167 27.45 16.35 -3.09
N ASN A 168 27.69 15.04 -3.20
CA ASN A 168 27.08 14.18 -4.20
C ASN A 168 25.54 14.13 -4.09
N GLN A 169 24.99 14.12 -2.87
CA GLN A 169 23.54 14.13 -2.68
C GLN A 169 22.93 15.48 -3.09
N ARG A 170 23.62 16.60 -2.82
CA ARG A 170 23.18 17.92 -3.28
C ARG A 170 23.17 18.01 -4.81
N ASP A 171 24.22 17.52 -5.45
CA ASP A 171 24.34 17.56 -6.90
C ASP A 171 23.28 16.67 -7.59
N LEU A 172 23.05 15.47 -7.04
CA LEU A 172 21.98 14.58 -7.49
C LEU A 172 20.59 15.24 -7.33
N ASN A 173 20.30 15.79 -6.15
CA ASN A 173 19.03 16.45 -5.88
C ASN A 173 18.81 17.65 -6.81
N ALA A 174 19.85 18.47 -7.04
CA ALA A 174 19.79 19.60 -7.95
C ALA A 174 19.53 19.16 -9.40
N CYS A 175 20.15 18.07 -9.84
CA CYS A 175 19.93 17.49 -11.16
C CYS A 175 18.47 17.03 -11.34
N LEU A 176 17.96 16.24 -10.38
CA LEU A 176 16.58 15.75 -10.39
C LEU A 176 15.56 16.90 -10.36
N HIS A 177 15.79 17.93 -9.54
CA HIS A 177 14.96 19.14 -9.54
C HIS A 177 14.94 19.82 -10.91
N GLY A 178 16.09 19.99 -11.56
CA GLY A 178 16.17 20.56 -12.90
C GLY A 178 15.48 19.71 -13.98
N CYS A 179 15.42 18.38 -13.82
CA CYS A 179 14.63 17.50 -14.68
C CYS A 179 13.12 17.71 -14.44
N GLY A 180 12.69 17.78 -13.17
CA GLY A 180 11.30 18.07 -12.80
C GLY A 180 10.81 19.42 -13.31
N ASP A 181 11.62 20.48 -13.22
CA ASP A 181 11.27 21.81 -13.73
C ASP A 181 11.07 21.82 -15.25
N ARG A 182 11.87 21.02 -15.98
CA ARG A 182 11.71 20.84 -17.43
C ARG A 182 10.43 20.09 -17.76
N LEU A 183 10.12 19.03 -17.01
CA LEU A 183 8.87 18.30 -17.15
C LEU A 183 7.66 19.22 -16.94
N PHE A 184 7.65 19.97 -15.84
CA PHE A 184 6.57 20.89 -15.49
C PHE A 184 6.33 21.96 -16.59
N ARG A 185 7.42 22.54 -17.12
CA ARG A 185 7.33 23.50 -18.24
C ARG A 185 6.87 22.86 -19.55
N CYS A 186 7.36 21.65 -19.87
CA CYS A 186 6.96 20.92 -21.07
C CYS A 186 5.45 20.64 -21.09
N GLN A 187 4.87 20.40 -19.91
CA GLN A 187 3.44 20.13 -19.74
C GLN A 187 2.58 21.39 -19.63
N GLY A 188 3.18 22.59 -19.68
CA GLY A 188 2.46 23.84 -19.47
C GLY A 188 1.79 23.94 -18.09
N GLY A 189 2.31 23.24 -17.08
CA GLY A 189 1.73 23.18 -15.74
C GLY A 189 0.55 22.21 -15.55
N ALA A 190 0.24 21.37 -16.55
CA ALA A 190 -0.75 20.30 -16.39
C ALA A 190 -0.25 19.20 -15.43
N LEU A 191 -1.18 18.58 -14.67
CA LEU A 191 -0.87 17.50 -13.73
C LEU A 191 -0.63 16.14 -14.41
N SER A 192 -1.00 16.01 -15.68
CA SER A 192 -0.75 14.80 -16.47
C SER A 192 0.26 15.06 -17.58
N ALA A 193 1.20 14.14 -17.68
CA ALA A 193 2.29 14.24 -18.61
C ALA A 193 1.91 13.68 -19.98
N SER A 194 2.19 14.43 -21.05
CA SER A 194 2.22 13.83 -22.39
C SER A 194 3.39 12.84 -22.47
N GLY A 195 3.23 11.76 -23.25
CA GLY A 195 4.26 10.72 -23.37
C GLY A 195 5.64 11.25 -23.79
N ALA A 196 5.68 12.29 -24.64
CA ALA A 196 6.92 12.94 -25.07
C ALA A 196 7.61 13.73 -23.94
N CYS A 197 6.84 14.41 -23.06
CA CYS A 197 7.40 15.12 -21.92
C CYS A 197 7.95 14.14 -20.87
N MET A 198 7.24 13.03 -20.61
CA MET A 198 7.76 11.98 -19.73
C MET A 198 9.06 11.37 -20.24
N GLN A 199 9.11 11.04 -21.54
CA GLN A 199 10.31 10.44 -22.12
C GLN A 199 11.55 11.37 -22.00
N GLN A 200 11.36 12.68 -22.12
CA GLN A 200 12.43 13.66 -21.89
C GLN A 200 12.86 13.72 -20.42
N PHE A 201 11.90 13.61 -19.49
CA PHE A 201 12.20 13.55 -18.06
C PHE A 201 13.02 12.30 -17.73
N GLU A 202 12.60 11.11 -18.17
CA GLU A 202 13.30 9.84 -17.95
C GLU A 202 14.73 9.89 -18.51
N THR A 203 14.91 10.48 -19.70
CA THR A 203 16.23 10.67 -20.31
C THR A 203 17.12 11.59 -19.46
N CYS A 204 16.54 12.64 -18.89
CA CYS A 204 17.23 13.59 -18.02
C CYS A 204 17.63 12.93 -16.70
N GLU A 205 16.71 12.21 -16.07
CA GLU A 205 16.93 11.48 -14.82
C GLU A 205 18.04 10.44 -14.98
N ALA A 206 18.06 9.68 -16.08
CA ALA A 206 19.09 8.68 -16.36
C ALA A 206 20.50 9.28 -16.55
N ALA A 207 20.60 10.59 -16.76
CA ALA A 207 21.87 11.31 -16.81
C ALA A 207 22.31 11.87 -15.44
N CYS A 208 21.42 11.91 -14.45
CA CYS A 208 21.77 12.33 -13.09
C CYS A 208 22.57 11.23 -12.38
N GLY A 209 23.75 11.58 -11.87
CA GLY A 209 24.63 10.64 -11.15
C GLY A 209 25.63 9.86 -12.02
N ARG A 210 25.85 10.31 -13.28
CA ARG A 210 27.05 9.96 -14.06
C ARG A 210 28.19 10.93 -13.80
#